data_AF-A0A075HEA8-F1
#
_entry.id   AF-A0A075HEA8-F1
#
_cell.length_a   1.000
_cell.length_b   1.000
_cell.length_c   1.000
_cell.angle_alpha   90.00
_cell.angle_beta   90.00
_cell.angle_gamma   90.00
#
_symmetry.space_group_name_H-M   'P 1'
#
loop_
_entity.id
_entity.type
_entity.pdbx_description
1 polymer ?
#
loop_
_entity_poly.entity_id
_entity_poly.type
_entity_poly.pdbx_seq_one_letter_code
_entity_poly.pdbx_strand_id
1 'polypeptide(L)' 'MVRIDIRDKDPFTNADAGPKDDISALGFIMRAILRYVRILIMFYIVVAVIYFLVSGSVLGLDSI' A
#
# COMPACT_ATOMS: atom_id res chain seq x y z
N MET A 1 17.24 5.15 47.04
CA MET A 1 15.90 4.56 46.83
C MET A 1 15.23 5.31 45.69
N VAL A 2 15.18 4.72 44.49
CA VAL A 2 14.44 5.29 43.35
C VAL A 2 12.97 5.11 43.67
N ARG A 3 12.25 6.23 43.89
CA ARG A 3 10.78 6.18 43.99
C ARG A 3 10.28 5.79 42.61
N ILE A 4 9.83 4.55 42.46
CA ILE A 4 9.06 4.14 41.29
C ILE A 4 7.81 5.02 41.33
N ASP A 5 7.66 5.90 40.35
CA ASP A 5 6.46 6.71 40.22
C ASP A 5 5.34 5.75 39.79
N ILE A 6 4.55 5.29 40.76
CA ILE A 6 3.42 4.37 40.55
C ILE A 6 2.28 5.07 39.78
N ARG A 7 2.46 6.34 39.38
CA ARG A 7 1.77 6.89 38.20
C ARG A 7 2.34 6.34 36.89
N ASP A 8 2.83 5.10 36.93
CA ASP A 8 2.94 4.26 35.75
C ASP A 8 1.56 4.28 35.12
N LYS A 9 1.48 4.91 33.94
CA LYS A 9 0.23 5.20 33.24
C LYS A 9 -0.61 3.94 33.31
N ASP A 10 -1.72 4.01 34.04
CA ASP A 10 -2.61 2.89 34.21
C ASP A 10 -2.85 2.30 32.81
N PRO A 11 -2.50 1.02 32.57
CA PRO A 11 -2.62 0.42 31.24
C PRO A 11 -4.06 0.46 30.72
N PHE A 12 -5.04 0.71 31.61
CA PHE A 12 -6.45 0.89 31.29
C PHE A 12 -6.90 2.34 31.13
N THR A 13 -6.01 3.34 31.26
CA THR A 13 -6.33 4.77 31.05
C THR A 13 -6.93 5.03 29.67
N ASN A 14 -6.58 4.21 28.68
CA ASN A 14 -7.10 4.27 27.32
C ASN A 14 -7.89 3.02 26.94
N ALA A 15 -8.41 2.25 27.91
CA ALA A 15 -9.20 1.05 27.63
C ALA A 15 -10.47 1.36 26.83
N ASP A 16 -11.05 2.54 27.07
CA ASP A 16 -12.22 3.03 26.34
C ASP A 16 -11.85 3.81 25.07
N ALA A 17 -10.55 4.01 24.80
CA ALA A 17 -10.13 4.67 23.58
C ALA A 17 -10.41 3.74 22.40
N GLY A 18 -11.20 4.21 21.45
CA GLY A 18 -11.46 3.50 20.20
C GLY A 18 -10.14 3.17 19.47
N PRO A 19 -10.17 2.18 18.57
CA PRO A 19 -9.00 1.82 17.78
C PRO A 19 -8.40 3.07 17.13
N LYS A 20 -7.13 3.34 17.42
CA LYS A 20 -6.43 4.51 16.86
C LYS A 20 -6.44 4.54 15.33
N ASP A 21 -6.58 3.35 14.74
CA ASP A 21 -6.63 3.13 13.30
C ASP A 21 -8.03 2.64 12.86
N ASP A 22 -9.07 3.45 13.09
CA ASP A 22 -10.39 3.26 12.49
C ASP A 22 -10.33 3.58 10.99
N ILE A 23 -9.82 2.61 10.24
CA ILE A 23 -9.74 2.63 8.79
C ILE A 23 -10.90 1.80 8.25
N SER A 24 -11.75 2.43 7.42
CA SER A 24 -12.76 1.68 6.67
C SER A 24 -12.10 0.65 5.74
N ALA A 25 -12.79 -0.46 5.47
CA ALA A 25 -12.33 -1.48 4.53
C ALA A 25 -11.96 -0.87 3.16
N LEU A 26 -12.74 0.13 2.70
CA LEU A 26 -12.42 0.88 1.48
C LEU A 26 -11.12 1.70 1.61
N GLY A 27 -10.90 2.36 2.73
CA GLY A 27 -9.66 3.10 2.98
C GLY A 27 -8.44 2.20 3.02
N PHE A 28 -8.58 0.97 3.54
CA PHE A 28 -7.53 -0.06 3.48
C PHE A 28 -7.22 -0.46 2.04
N ILE A 29 -8.25 -0.80 1.26
CA ILE A 29 -8.11 -1.20 -0.16
C ILE A 29 -7.46 -0.08 -0.98
N MET A 30 -7.90 1.17 -0.82
CA MET A 30 -7.36 2.30 -1.56
C MET A 30 -5.86 2.51 -1.29
N ARG A 31 -5.43 2.40 -0.02
CA ARG A 31 -4.00 2.45 0.33
C ARG A 31 -3.21 1.30 -0.26
N ALA A 32 -3.77 0.09 -0.26
CA ALA A 32 -3.14 -1.06 -0.91
C ALA A 32 -2.98 -0.82 -2.41
N ILE A 33 -4.03 -0.39 -3.09
CA ILE A 33 -4.01 -0.06 -4.53
C ILE A 33 -2.91 0.98 -4.81
N LEU A 34 -2.93 2.12 -4.12
CA LEU A 34 -1.94 3.19 -4.34
C LEU A 34 -0.49 2.70 -4.11
N ARG A 35 -0.28 1.79 -3.16
CA ARG A 35 1.06 1.22 -2.88
C ARG A 35 1.53 0.30 -4.00
N TYR A 36 0.64 -0.53 -4.56
CA TYR A 36 1.00 -1.57 -5.52
C TYR A 36 0.82 -1.18 -6.99
N VAL A 37 0.03 -0.15 -7.30
CA VAL A 37 -0.16 0.37 -8.67
C VAL A 37 1.16 0.74 -9.32
N ARG A 38 2.09 1.35 -8.58
CA ARG A 38 3.42 1.69 -9.11
C ARG A 38 4.18 0.44 -9.57
N ILE A 39 4.11 -0.65 -8.82
CA ILE A 39 4.76 -1.93 -9.17
C ILE A 39 4.10 -2.50 -10.43
N LEU A 40 2.77 -2.45 -10.50
CA LEU A 40 1.99 -2.93 -11.64
C LEU A 40 2.35 -2.16 -12.93
N ILE A 41 2.45 -0.83 -12.85
CA ILE A 41 2.87 0.02 -13.99
C ILE A 41 4.29 -0.34 -14.46
N MET A 42 5.24 -0.48 -13.54
CA MET A 42 6.62 -0.85 -13.90
C MET A 42 6.67 -2.22 -14.57
N PHE A 43 5.94 -3.20 -14.03
CA PHE A 43 5.85 -4.53 -14.62
C PHE A 43 5.21 -4.50 -16.01
N TYR A 44 4.13 -3.73 -16.18
CA TYR A 44 3.47 -3.53 -17.47
C TYR A 44 4.42 -2.95 -18.52
N ILE A 45 5.22 -1.92 -18.17
CA ILE A 45 6.20 -1.32 -19.08
C ILE A 45 7.25 -2.36 -19.51
N VAL A 46 7.79 -3.14 -18.57
CA VAL A 46 8.78 -4.18 -18.88
C VAL A 46 8.20 -5.21 -19.85
N VAL A 47 6.99 -5.70 -19.59
CA VAL A 47 6.31 -6.65 -20.47
C VAL A 47 6.03 -6.04 -21.84
N ALA A 48 5.58 -4.79 -21.91
CA ALA A 48 5.32 -4.09 -23.16
C ALA A 48 6.59 -3.92 -24.01
N VAL A 49 7.74 -3.61 -23.38
CA VAL A 49 9.04 -3.53 -24.06
C VAL A 49 9.45 -4.90 -24.60
N ILE A 50 9.35 -5.96 -23.79
CA ILE A 50 9.67 -7.32 -24.26
C ILE A 50 8.77 -7.70 -25.44
N TYR A 51 7.47 -7.42 -25.34
CA TYR A 51 6.51 -7.71 -26.39
C TYR A 51 6.83 -6.98 -27.69
N PHE A 52 7.19 -5.69 -27.62
CA PHE A 52 7.64 -4.90 -28.76
C PHE A 52 8.85 -5.53 -29.45
N LEU A 53 9.87 -5.89 -28.66
CA LEU A 53 11.11 -6.47 -29.19
C LEU A 53 10.88 -7.83 -29.88
N VAL A 54 9.93 -8.62 -29.38
CA VAL A 54 9.62 -9.96 -29.92
C VAL A 54 8.67 -9.87 -31.13
N SER A 55 7.63 -9.05 -31.03
CA SER A 55 6.53 -9.03 -32.01
C SER A 55 6.68 -7.94 -33.06
N GLY A 56 7.67 -7.04 -32.90
CA GLY A 56 7.87 -5.87 -33.76
C GLY A 56 6.77 -4.80 -33.64
N SER A 57 5.81 -5.00 -32.74
CA SER A 57 4.60 -4.19 -32.61
C SER A 57 4.18 -4.05 -31.17
N VAL A 58 3.80 -2.84 -30.76
CA VAL A 58 3.07 -2.63 -29.50
C VAL A 58 1.60 -2.44 -29.89
N LEU A 59 0.74 -3.34 -29.39
CA LEU A 59 -0.72 -3.24 -29.54
C LEU A 59 -1.26 -3.35 -30.99
N GLY A 60 -0.47 -3.80 -31.97
CA GLY A 60 -0.93 -3.98 -33.35
C GLY A 60 -1.16 -2.67 -34.11
N LEU A 61 -0.51 -1.57 -33.69
CA LEU A 61 -0.70 -0.24 -34.30
C LEU A 61 0.10 -0.03 -35.60
N ASP A 62 0.89 -1.01 -36.04
CA ASP A 62 1.73 -0.89 -37.25
C ASP A 62 0.99 -1.18 -38.56
N SER A 63 -0.33 -1.36 -38.52
CA SER A 63 -1.17 -1.70 -39.68
C SER A 63 -2.24 -0.64 -40.00
N ILE A 64 -1.94 0.65 -39.81
CA ILE A 64 -2.75 1.78 -40.31
C ILE A 64 -1.95 2.56 -41.35
#